data_AF-A0A0A0DT74-F1
#
_entry.id   AF-A0A0A0DT74-F1
#
_cell.length_a   1.000
_cell.length_b   1.000
_cell.length_c   1.000
_cell.angle_alpha   90.00
_cell.angle_beta   90.00
_cell.angle_gamma   90.00
#
_symmetry.space_group_name_H-M   'P 1'
#
loop_
_entity.id
_entity.type
_entity.pdbx_description
1 polymer ?
#
loop_
_entity_poly.entity_id
_entity_poly.type
_entity_poly.pdbx_seq_one_letter_code
_entity_poly.pdbx_strand_id
1 'polypeptide(L)'
;MAATLALTTLSAHADKKELVQKVLAAQQSVFDDVSRSIAEQPARQLVAGVRPIMAQAVPEDKRDATAKQIDAEIKKYIESAAPIFRASATKLAPSVVGPVLEEKFSEDELKQLAALLESPAFKKYQSLMPEATQGLMEKVVNDARPQITPKLQQLDANVRKILDAATGGKLSGGASAPAPAPAPAAKPAAKK
;
A
#
# COMPACT_ATOMS: atom_id res chain seq x y z
N MET A 1 -31.13 -3.87 49.94
CA MET A 1 -29.90 -4.42 49.32
C MET A 1 -29.99 -4.53 47.79
N ALA A 2 -31.15 -4.84 47.19
CA ALA A 2 -31.28 -4.85 45.72
C ALA A 2 -31.13 -3.46 45.05
N ALA A 3 -31.63 -2.39 45.68
CA ALA A 3 -31.50 -1.03 45.14
C ALA A 3 -30.06 -0.49 45.15
N THR A 4 -29.20 -0.97 46.05
CA THR A 4 -27.80 -0.54 46.16
C THR A 4 -26.91 -1.21 45.10
N LEU A 5 -27.24 -2.44 44.69
CA LEU A 5 -26.52 -3.17 43.64
C LEU A 5 -26.87 -2.68 42.21
N ALA A 6 -28.11 -2.22 42.01
CA ALA A 6 -28.56 -1.65 40.75
C ALA A 6 -27.97 -0.26 40.47
N LEU A 7 -27.72 0.54 41.53
CA LEU A 7 -27.13 1.87 41.38
C LEU A 7 -25.64 1.82 41.03
N THR A 8 -24.87 0.91 41.65
CA THR A 8 -23.42 0.76 41.43
C THR A 8 -23.09 0.16 40.07
N THR A 9 -23.92 -0.75 39.56
CA THR A 9 -23.75 -1.34 38.22
C THR A 9 -24.05 -0.33 37.12
N LEU A 10 -25.06 0.53 37.30
CA LEU A 10 -25.38 1.57 36.33
C LEU A 10 -24.30 2.67 36.25
N SER A 11 -23.69 3.05 37.39
CA SER A 11 -22.58 4.01 37.41
C SER A 11 -21.30 3.43 36.79
N ALA A 12 -20.94 2.19 37.10
CA ALA A 12 -19.77 1.53 36.48
C ALA A 12 -19.92 1.41 34.95
N HIS A 13 -21.14 1.15 34.46
CA HIS A 13 -21.42 1.16 33.01
C HIS A 13 -21.34 2.57 32.39
N ALA A 14 -21.67 3.62 33.14
CA ALA A 14 -21.50 5.00 32.67
C ALA A 14 -20.01 5.39 32.57
N ASP A 15 -19.21 5.02 33.58
CA ASP A 15 -17.77 5.27 33.63
C ASP A 15 -17.04 4.53 32.50
N LYS A 16 -17.43 3.28 32.22
CA LYS A 16 -16.88 2.48 31.13
C LYS A 16 -17.14 3.13 29.76
N LYS A 17 -18.34 3.68 29.54
CA LYS A 17 -18.68 4.39 28.29
C LYS A 17 -17.87 5.66 28.11
N GLU A 18 -17.64 6.41 29.17
CA GLU A 18 -16.81 7.62 29.11
C GLU A 18 -15.35 7.28 28.74
N LEU A 19 -14.80 6.21 29.30
CA LEU A 19 -13.45 5.75 28.98
C LEU A 19 -13.33 5.29 27.53
N VAL A 20 -14.32 4.58 27.01
CA VAL A 20 -14.37 4.21 25.60
C VAL A 20 -14.39 5.44 24.71
N GLN A 21 -15.18 6.47 25.04
CA GLN A 21 -15.16 7.73 24.29
C GLN A 21 -13.79 8.42 24.31
N LYS A 22 -13.09 8.42 25.45
CA LYS A 22 -11.71 8.94 25.54
C LYS A 22 -10.75 8.15 24.66
N VAL A 23 -10.81 6.83 24.67
CA VAL A 23 -9.99 5.97 23.80
C VAL A 23 -10.27 6.27 22.33
N LEU A 24 -11.54 6.37 21.93
CA LEU A 24 -11.91 6.70 20.55
C LEU A 24 -11.47 8.11 20.13
N ALA A 25 -11.54 9.08 21.04
CA ALA A 25 -11.04 10.44 20.79
C ALA A 25 -9.51 10.47 20.67
N ALA A 26 -8.80 9.69 21.48
CA ALA A 26 -7.35 9.59 21.40
C ALA A 26 -6.89 8.87 20.12
N GLN A 27 -7.74 8.03 19.53
CA GLN A 27 -7.49 7.30 18.27
C GLN A 27 -7.97 8.05 17.02
N GLN A 28 -8.33 9.34 17.10
CA GLN A 28 -8.79 10.09 15.92
C GLN A 28 -7.82 9.99 14.73
N SER A 29 -6.51 10.01 14.97
CA SER A 29 -5.52 9.86 13.89
C SER A 29 -5.65 8.53 13.14
N VAL A 30 -6.02 7.44 13.83
CA VAL A 30 -6.23 6.13 13.20
C VAL A 30 -7.44 6.17 12.26
N PHE A 31 -8.53 6.81 12.70
CA PHE A 31 -9.72 6.97 11.86
C PHE A 31 -9.46 7.91 10.67
N ASP A 32 -8.63 8.92 10.87
CA ASP A 32 -8.20 9.83 9.81
C ASP A 32 -7.37 9.10 8.75
N ASP A 33 -6.41 8.28 9.18
CA ASP A 33 -5.56 7.48 8.30
C ASP A 33 -6.37 6.46 7.49
N VAL A 34 -7.34 5.79 8.13
CA VAL A 34 -8.28 4.89 7.44
C VAL A 34 -9.09 5.66 6.40
N SER A 35 -9.63 6.82 6.77
CA SER A 35 -10.43 7.66 5.88
C SER A 35 -9.64 8.13 4.67
N ARG A 36 -8.39 8.58 4.90
CA ARG A 36 -7.47 8.98 3.85
C ARG A 36 -7.12 7.81 2.94
N SER A 37 -6.83 6.64 3.51
CA SER A 37 -6.53 5.43 2.73
C SER A 37 -7.69 5.02 1.82
N ILE A 38 -8.93 5.10 2.32
CA ILE A 38 -10.16 4.86 1.55
C ILE A 38 -10.30 5.88 0.42
N ALA A 39 -10.10 7.17 0.72
CA ALA A 39 -10.16 8.22 -0.29
C ALA A 39 -9.11 8.03 -1.40
N GLU A 40 -7.89 7.65 -1.04
CA GLU A 40 -6.77 7.48 -1.98
C GLU A 40 -6.84 6.22 -2.83
N GLN A 41 -7.55 5.18 -2.37
CA GLN A 41 -7.55 3.88 -3.03
C GLN A 41 -8.10 3.92 -4.47
N PRO A 42 -9.24 4.58 -4.76
CA PRO A 42 -9.72 4.80 -6.13
C PRO A 42 -8.75 5.60 -7.00
N ALA A 43 -8.11 6.64 -6.45
CA ALA A 43 -7.15 7.45 -7.19
C ALA A 43 -5.91 6.63 -7.61
N ARG A 44 -5.40 5.77 -6.73
CA ARG A 44 -4.29 4.86 -7.06
C ARG A 44 -4.65 3.89 -8.19
N GLN A 45 -5.88 3.36 -8.20
CA GLN A 45 -6.35 2.49 -9.27
C GLN A 45 -6.45 3.24 -10.60
N LEU A 46 -6.96 4.47 -10.59
CA LEU A 46 -7.02 5.32 -11.77
C LEU A 46 -5.62 5.55 -12.36
N VAL A 47 -4.66 5.96 -11.53
CA VAL A 47 -3.27 6.16 -11.96
C VAL A 47 -2.68 4.88 -12.56
N ALA A 48 -2.90 3.72 -11.92
CA ALA A 48 -2.41 2.45 -12.43
C ALA A 48 -2.98 2.13 -13.84
N GLY A 49 -4.26 2.42 -14.07
CA GLY A 49 -4.90 2.25 -15.39
C GLY A 49 -4.44 3.27 -16.44
N VAL A 50 -4.08 4.49 -16.03
CA VAL A 50 -3.66 5.57 -16.95
C VAL A 50 -2.19 5.44 -17.37
N ARG A 51 -1.32 4.85 -16.53
CA ARG A 51 0.12 4.64 -16.84
C ARG A 51 0.41 4.01 -18.22
N PRO A 52 -0.22 2.90 -18.64
CA PRO A 52 0.03 2.34 -19.97
C PRO A 52 -0.44 3.27 -21.10
N ILE A 53 -1.55 3.99 -20.90
CA ILE A 53 -2.08 4.95 -21.87
C ILE A 53 -1.12 6.14 -22.02
N MET A 54 -0.59 6.65 -20.92
CA MET A 54 0.44 7.70 -20.89
C MET A 54 1.71 7.28 -21.64
N ALA A 55 2.15 6.03 -21.48
CA ALA A 55 3.34 5.51 -22.15
C ALA A 55 3.11 5.30 -23.66
N GLN A 56 1.92 4.86 -24.06
CA GLN A 56 1.63 4.49 -25.45
C GLN A 56 1.11 5.65 -26.31
N ALA A 57 0.24 6.51 -25.76
CA ALA A 57 -0.55 7.47 -26.54
C ALA A 57 -0.14 8.93 -26.34
N VAL A 58 0.63 9.26 -25.30
CA VAL A 58 1.06 10.63 -25.03
C VAL A 58 2.47 10.87 -25.58
N PRO A 59 2.66 11.88 -26.45
CA PRO A 59 3.98 12.29 -26.93
C PRO A 59 4.93 12.62 -25.77
N GLU A 60 6.20 12.24 -25.91
CA GLU A 60 7.20 12.32 -24.83
C GLU A 60 7.35 13.73 -24.25
N ASP A 61 7.37 14.74 -25.12
CA ASP A 61 7.43 16.16 -24.78
C ASP A 61 6.20 16.67 -23.99
N LYS A 62 5.09 15.93 -24.03
CA LYS A 62 3.83 16.27 -23.35
C LYS A 62 3.54 15.42 -22.12
N ARG A 63 4.31 14.35 -21.88
CA ARG A 63 4.06 13.40 -20.77
C ARG A 63 4.11 14.07 -19.40
N ASP A 64 5.12 14.91 -19.14
CA ASP A 64 5.26 15.60 -17.84
C ASP A 64 4.10 16.58 -17.56
N ALA A 65 3.77 17.42 -18.54
CA ALA A 65 2.64 18.35 -18.44
C ALA A 65 1.30 17.60 -18.22
N THR A 66 1.09 16.50 -18.95
CA THR A 66 -0.12 15.67 -18.81
C THR A 66 -0.16 14.97 -17.45
N ALA A 67 0.97 14.47 -16.96
CA ALA A 67 1.06 13.86 -15.63
C ALA A 67 0.70 14.86 -14.53
N LYS A 68 1.22 16.09 -14.59
CA LYS A 68 0.88 17.17 -13.64
C LYS A 68 -0.60 17.52 -13.65
N GLN A 69 -1.25 17.51 -14.81
CA GLN A 69 -2.69 17.74 -14.91
C GLN A 69 -3.50 16.62 -14.25
N ILE A 70 -3.10 15.36 -14.48
CA ILE A 70 -3.69 14.19 -13.83
C ILE A 70 -3.50 14.27 -12.30
N ASP A 71 -2.30 14.60 -11.84
CA ASP A 71 -1.99 14.75 -10.42
C ASP A 71 -2.83 15.86 -9.76
N ALA A 72 -3.06 16.97 -10.47
CA ALA A 72 -3.92 18.06 -9.98
C ALA A 72 -5.38 17.61 -9.80
N GLU A 73 -5.93 16.86 -10.76
CA GLU A 73 -7.29 16.31 -10.64
C GLU A 73 -7.40 15.26 -9.53
N ILE A 74 -6.37 14.42 -9.36
CA ILE A 74 -6.31 13.48 -8.24
C ILE A 74 -6.30 14.23 -6.91
N LYS A 75 -5.46 15.26 -6.79
CA LYS A 75 -5.38 16.07 -5.57
C LYS A 75 -6.74 16.71 -5.24
N LYS A 76 -7.39 17.31 -6.23
CA LYS A 76 -8.74 17.89 -6.08
C LYS A 76 -9.77 16.84 -5.63
N TYR A 77 -9.73 15.65 -6.20
CA TYR A 77 -10.58 14.54 -5.77
C TYR A 77 -10.31 14.19 -4.30
N ILE A 78 -9.05 14.01 -3.89
CA ILE A 78 -8.71 13.67 -2.49
C ILE A 78 -9.13 14.77 -1.53
N GLU A 79 -8.87 16.04 -1.84
CA GLU A 79 -9.28 17.18 -1.03
C GLU A 79 -10.81 17.24 -0.85
N SER A 80 -11.58 16.85 -1.87
CA SER A 80 -13.03 16.77 -1.79
C SER A 80 -13.56 15.51 -1.06
N ALA A 81 -12.89 14.36 -1.23
CA ALA A 81 -13.38 13.07 -0.78
C ALA A 81 -12.93 12.73 0.65
N ALA A 82 -11.68 13.06 1.01
CA ALA A 82 -11.14 12.80 2.34
C ALA A 82 -12.02 13.32 3.50
N PRO A 83 -12.55 14.57 3.48
CA PRO A 83 -13.42 15.04 4.57
C PRO A 83 -14.75 14.27 4.65
N ILE A 84 -15.27 13.77 3.53
CA ILE A 84 -16.50 12.96 3.51
C ILE A 84 -16.28 11.63 4.22
N PHE A 85 -15.19 10.93 3.89
CA PHE A 85 -14.83 9.68 4.56
C PHE A 85 -14.48 9.90 6.02
N ARG A 86 -13.77 10.98 6.36
CA ARG A 86 -13.46 11.36 7.75
C ARG A 86 -14.74 11.56 8.55
N ALA A 87 -15.68 12.35 8.05
CA ALA A 87 -16.96 12.59 8.72
C ALA A 87 -17.73 11.27 8.94
N SER A 88 -17.72 10.37 7.95
CA SER A 88 -18.33 9.04 8.08
C SER A 88 -17.64 8.18 9.16
N ALA A 89 -16.30 8.14 9.15
CA ALA A 89 -15.53 7.39 10.14
C ALA A 89 -15.76 7.92 11.57
N THR A 90 -15.71 9.24 11.79
CA THR A 90 -16.00 9.85 13.09
C THR A 90 -17.43 9.55 13.55
N LYS A 91 -18.41 9.58 12.64
CA LYS A 91 -19.81 9.28 12.96
C LYS A 91 -20.02 7.82 13.33
N LEU A 92 -19.40 6.89 12.62
CA LEU A 92 -19.65 5.45 12.75
C LEU A 92 -18.75 4.78 13.80
N ALA A 93 -17.57 5.34 14.08
CA ALA A 93 -16.61 4.76 15.01
C ALA A 93 -17.22 4.44 16.39
N PRO A 94 -18.01 5.33 17.05
CA PRO A 94 -18.62 5.00 18.33
C PRO A 94 -19.55 3.78 18.27
N SER A 95 -20.35 3.63 17.21
CA SER A 95 -21.27 2.50 17.07
C SER A 95 -20.60 1.18 16.66
N VAL A 96 -19.45 1.24 16.00
CA VAL A 96 -18.74 0.06 15.48
C VAL A 96 -17.66 -0.41 16.45
N VAL A 97 -16.86 0.51 16.98
CA VAL A 97 -15.70 0.22 17.83
C VAL A 97 -16.08 0.27 19.31
N GLY A 98 -17.02 1.13 19.70
CA GLY A 98 -17.44 1.29 21.09
C GLY A 98 -17.88 -0.02 21.75
N PRO A 99 -18.84 -0.77 21.17
CA PRO A 99 -19.28 -2.05 21.73
C PRO A 99 -18.15 -3.09 21.86
N VAL A 100 -17.22 -3.10 20.90
CA VAL A 100 -16.05 -4.02 20.94
C VAL A 100 -15.16 -3.69 22.14
N LEU A 101 -14.90 -2.41 22.39
CA LEU A 101 -14.11 -1.99 23.55
C LEU A 101 -14.85 -2.25 24.87
N GLU A 102 -16.16 -2.00 24.91
CA GLU A 102 -17.00 -2.27 26.07
C GLU A 102 -17.09 -3.77 26.40
N GLU A 103 -17.07 -4.65 25.40
CA GLU A 103 -17.15 -6.10 25.61
C GLU A 103 -15.77 -6.70 25.96
N LYS A 104 -14.70 -6.27 25.29
CA LYS A 104 -13.40 -6.93 25.35
C LYS A 104 -12.45 -6.40 26.43
N PHE A 105 -12.71 -5.20 26.97
CA PHE A 105 -11.86 -4.61 28.00
C PHE A 105 -12.64 -4.43 29.30
N SER A 106 -11.96 -4.59 30.42
CA SER A 106 -12.44 -4.13 31.72
C SER A 106 -12.35 -2.60 31.84
N GLU A 107 -13.03 -2.03 32.84
CA GLU A 107 -12.95 -0.60 33.12
C GLU A 107 -11.51 -0.16 33.45
N ASP A 108 -10.77 -0.97 34.21
CA ASP A 108 -9.39 -0.65 34.60
C ASP A 108 -8.43 -0.70 33.41
N GLU A 109 -8.59 -1.66 32.50
CA GLU A 109 -7.79 -1.70 31.27
C GLU A 109 -8.11 -0.52 30.35
N LEU A 110 -9.38 -0.09 30.28
CA LEU A 110 -9.76 1.11 29.52
C LEU A 110 -9.17 2.38 30.12
N LYS A 111 -9.10 2.49 31.46
CA LYS A 111 -8.39 3.61 32.14
C LYS A 111 -6.91 3.62 31.78
N GLN A 112 -6.24 2.47 31.87
CA GLN A 112 -4.83 2.35 31.52
C GLN A 112 -4.58 2.69 30.05
N LEU A 113 -5.43 2.21 29.15
CA LEU A 113 -5.34 2.48 27.72
C LEU A 113 -5.56 3.96 27.41
N ALA A 114 -6.58 4.59 27.98
CA ALA A 114 -6.83 6.02 27.79
C ALA A 114 -5.63 6.86 28.25
N ALA A 115 -5.10 6.58 29.45
CA ALA A 115 -3.93 7.27 29.99
C ALA A 115 -2.69 7.09 29.11
N LEU A 116 -2.47 5.89 28.57
CA LEU A 116 -1.35 5.61 27.65
C LEU A 116 -1.50 6.41 26.34
N LEU A 117 -2.70 6.41 25.74
CA LEU A 117 -2.95 7.10 24.47
C LEU A 117 -2.88 8.63 24.60
N GLU A 118 -3.25 9.17 25.77
CA GLU A 118 -3.13 10.60 26.08
C GLU A 118 -1.69 11.02 26.43
N SER A 119 -0.83 10.07 26.81
CA SER A 119 0.55 10.32 27.21
C SER A 119 1.35 11.09 26.15
N PRO A 120 1.89 12.29 26.48
CA PRO A 120 2.76 13.03 25.58
C PRO A 120 4.02 12.26 25.20
N ALA A 121 4.57 11.46 26.12
CA ALA A 121 5.72 10.62 25.85
C ALA A 121 5.39 9.53 24.81
N PHE A 122 4.20 8.92 24.91
CA PHE A 122 3.74 7.93 23.94
C PHE A 122 3.45 8.56 22.57
N LYS A 123 2.86 9.76 22.52
CA LYS A 123 2.67 10.51 21.27
C LYS A 123 4.01 10.86 20.60
N LYS A 124 4.99 11.33 21.38
CA LYS A 124 6.35 11.59 20.90
C LYS A 124 7.03 10.32 20.38
N TYR A 125 6.86 9.20 21.08
CA TYR A 125 7.37 7.91 20.62
C TYR A 125 6.78 7.55 19.25
N GLN A 126 5.46 7.61 19.09
CA GLN A 126 4.78 7.33 17.82
C GLN A 126 5.24 8.26 16.69
N SER A 127 5.40 9.55 16.94
CA SER A 127 5.82 10.51 15.90
C SER A 127 7.26 10.27 15.39
N LEU A 128 8.11 9.62 16.19
CA LEU A 128 9.50 9.32 15.84
C LEU A 128 9.65 7.97 15.10
N MET A 129 8.65 7.08 15.19
CA MET A 129 8.74 5.73 14.59
C MET A 129 8.89 5.71 13.07
N PRO A 130 8.23 6.57 12.27
CA PRO A 130 8.42 6.58 10.82
C PRO A 130 9.87 6.87 10.41
N GLU A 131 10.50 7.87 11.03
CA GLU A 131 11.90 8.23 10.78
C GLU A 131 12.85 7.09 11.17
N ALA A 132 12.67 6.53 12.38
CA ALA A 132 13.47 5.41 12.84
C ALA A 132 13.34 4.18 11.92
N THR A 133 12.12 3.90 11.46
CA THR A 133 11.82 2.78 10.55
C THR A 133 12.44 3.00 9.17
N GLN A 134 12.41 4.24 8.65
CA GLN A 134 13.07 4.60 7.40
C GLN A 134 14.58 4.39 7.51
N GLY A 135 15.20 4.87 8.59
CA GLY A 135 16.64 4.67 8.84
C GLY A 135 17.02 3.19 9.01
N LEU A 136 16.15 2.39 9.65
CA LEU A 136 16.33 0.95 9.74
C LEU A 136 16.26 0.29 8.35
N MET A 137 15.26 0.63 7.54
CA MET A 137 15.08 0.07 6.20
C MET A 137 16.29 0.35 5.30
N GLU A 138 16.81 1.58 5.30
CA GLU A 138 18.00 1.93 4.53
C GLU A 138 19.21 1.07 4.91
N LYS A 139 19.45 0.90 6.23
CA LYS A 139 20.54 0.07 6.73
C LYS A 139 20.35 -1.40 6.37
N VAL A 140 19.15 -1.94 6.53
CA VAL A 140 18.83 -3.33 6.17
C VAL A 140 19.06 -3.58 4.68
N VAL A 141 18.64 -2.68 3.80
CA VAL A 141 18.88 -2.81 2.36
C VAL A 141 20.37 -2.80 2.04
N ASN A 142 21.14 -1.88 2.64
CA ASN A 142 22.57 -1.78 2.39
C ASN A 142 23.34 -3.00 2.88
N ASP A 143 23.00 -3.51 4.06
CA ASP A 143 23.62 -4.70 4.66
C ASP A 143 23.27 -5.98 3.88
N ALA A 144 22.01 -6.14 3.47
CA ALA A 144 21.55 -7.33 2.77
C ALA A 144 21.90 -7.36 1.27
N ARG A 145 22.20 -6.22 0.63
CA ARG A 145 22.43 -6.11 -0.83
C ARG A 145 23.46 -7.11 -1.37
N PRO A 146 24.63 -7.33 -0.75
CA PRO A 146 25.63 -8.28 -1.25
C PRO A 146 25.13 -9.73 -1.26
N GLN A 147 24.23 -10.08 -0.34
CA GLN A 147 23.66 -11.43 -0.24
C GLN A 147 22.45 -11.64 -1.15
N ILE A 148 21.66 -10.58 -1.39
CA ILE A 148 20.43 -10.65 -2.20
C ILE A 148 20.72 -10.53 -3.70
N THR A 149 21.70 -9.73 -4.10
CA THR A 149 22.06 -9.53 -5.52
C THR A 149 22.28 -10.85 -6.29
N PRO A 150 23.12 -11.81 -5.82
CA PRO A 150 23.31 -13.07 -6.53
C PRO A 150 22.03 -13.92 -6.60
N LYS A 151 21.17 -13.86 -5.57
CA LYS A 151 19.88 -14.57 -5.57
C LYS A 151 18.90 -14.00 -6.59
N LEU A 152 18.89 -12.67 -6.76
CA LEU A 152 18.09 -12.01 -7.79
C LEU A 152 18.55 -12.38 -9.21
N GLN A 153 19.88 -12.44 -9.43
CA GLN A 153 20.42 -12.89 -10.71
C GLN A 153 20.03 -14.34 -11.03
N GLN A 154 20.09 -15.23 -10.03
CA GLN A 154 19.65 -16.61 -10.16
C GLN A 154 18.15 -16.71 -10.46
N LEU A 155 17.31 -15.88 -9.83
CA LEU A 155 15.90 -15.81 -10.12
C LEU A 155 15.62 -15.37 -11.56
N ASP A 156 16.27 -14.31 -12.04
CA ASP A 156 16.13 -13.83 -13.43
C ASP A 156 16.48 -14.95 -14.44
N ALA A 157 17.60 -15.63 -14.22
CA ALA A 157 18.02 -16.75 -15.06
C ALA A 157 16.97 -17.88 -15.09
N ASN A 158 16.40 -18.23 -13.94
CA ASN A 158 15.37 -19.27 -13.84
C ASN A 158 14.07 -18.86 -14.54
N VAL A 159 13.62 -17.61 -14.36
CA VAL A 159 12.41 -17.09 -15.02
C VAL A 159 12.58 -17.11 -16.53
N ARG A 160 13.73 -16.64 -17.05
CA ARG A 160 14.04 -16.71 -18.48
C ARG A 160 13.99 -18.14 -19.01
N LYS A 161 14.60 -19.09 -18.30
CA LYS A 161 14.57 -20.51 -18.69
C LYS A 161 13.15 -21.06 -18.76
N ILE A 162 12.30 -20.72 -17.79
CA ILE A 162 10.88 -21.14 -17.78
C ILE A 162 10.13 -20.55 -18.99
N LEU A 163 10.30 -19.25 -19.23
CA LEU A 163 9.64 -18.57 -20.35
C LEU A 163 10.12 -19.10 -21.70
N ASP A 164 11.42 -19.37 -21.83
CA ASP A 164 11.99 -19.92 -23.06
C ASP A 164 11.47 -21.34 -23.32
N ALA A 165 11.38 -22.18 -22.28
CA ALA A 165 10.76 -23.50 -22.39
C ALA A 165 9.27 -23.40 -22.78
N ALA A 166 8.51 -22.50 -22.16
CA ALA A 166 7.09 -22.30 -22.45
C ALA A 166 6.82 -21.73 -23.85
N THR A 167 7.78 -21.00 -24.42
CA THR A 167 7.68 -20.41 -25.76
C THR A 167 8.35 -21.27 -26.85
N GLY A 168 8.84 -22.47 -26.51
CA GLY A 168 9.50 -23.37 -27.45
C GLY A 168 10.83 -22.83 -27.97
N GLY A 169 11.59 -22.10 -27.16
CA GLY A 169 12.89 -21.53 -27.52
C GLY A 169 12.84 -20.18 -28.25
N LYS A 170 11.64 -19.60 -28.43
CA LYS A 170 11.46 -18.36 -29.22
C LYS A 170 12.06 -17.11 -28.56
N LEU A 171 12.30 -17.12 -27.24
CA LEU A 171 12.91 -15.98 -26.54
C LEU A 171 14.44 -15.99 -26.66
N SER A 172 15.06 -17.17 -26.71
CA SER A 172 16.50 -17.33 -27.00
C SER A 172 16.83 -17.34 -28.50
N GLY A 173 15.83 -17.59 -29.36
CA GLY A 173 15.96 -17.70 -30.82
C GLY A 173 15.98 -16.37 -31.61
N GLY A 174 16.07 -15.22 -30.94
CA GLY A 174 16.08 -13.89 -31.57
C GLY A 174 17.37 -13.51 -32.31
N ALA A 175 18.36 -14.40 -32.41
CA ALA A 175 19.45 -14.27 -33.38
C ALA A 175 19.14 -15.17 -34.58
N SER A 176 18.71 -14.55 -35.68
CA SER A 176 18.43 -15.15 -36.97
C SER A 176 19.34 -16.35 -37.29
N ALA A 177 18.75 -17.54 -37.47
CA ALA A 177 19.42 -18.59 -38.24
C ALA A 177 19.70 -18.02 -39.64
N PRO A 178 20.94 -18.08 -40.16
CA PRO A 178 21.22 -17.67 -41.52
C PRO A 178 20.41 -18.56 -42.46
N ALA A 179 19.67 -17.96 -43.40
CA ALA A 179 19.04 -18.70 -44.47
C ALA A 179 20.11 -19.51 -45.23
N PRO A 180 19.83 -20.78 -45.60
CA PRO A 180 20.80 -21.61 -46.31
C PRO A 180 21.12 -20.96 -47.67
N ALA A 181 22.43 -20.87 -47.98
CA ALA A 181 22.91 -20.34 -49.24
C ALA A 181 22.38 -21.17 -50.43
N PRO A 182 21.99 -20.54 -51.56
CA PRO A 182 21.51 -21.27 -52.72
C PRO A 182 22.64 -22.08 -53.36
N ALA A 183 22.31 -23.31 -53.77
CA ALA A 183 23.24 -24.23 -54.43
C ALA A 183 23.79 -23.64 -55.74
N PRO A 184 25.08 -23.83 -56.06
CA PRO A 184 25.66 -23.33 -57.31
C PRO A 184 25.10 -24.12 -58.50
N ALA A 185 24.55 -23.39 -59.48
CA ALA A 185 24.09 -23.94 -60.74
C ALA A 185 25.29 -24.50 -61.55
N ALA A 186 25.17 -25.74 -62.01
CA ALA A 186 26.12 -26.38 -62.90
C ALA A 186 26.24 -25.59 -64.21
N LYS A 187 27.48 -25.25 -64.58
CA LYS A 187 27.80 -24.59 -65.85
C LYS A 187 27.78 -25.64 -66.98
N PRO A 188 26.99 -25.47 -68.05
CA PRO A 188 26.99 -26.42 -69.16
C PRO A 188 28.26 -26.28 -70.00
N ALA A 189 28.77 -27.42 -70.45
CA ALA A 189 29.89 -27.52 -71.37
C ALA A 189 29.59 -26.83 -72.71
N ALA A 190 30.56 -26.08 -73.24
CA ALA A 190 30.56 -25.66 -74.63
C ALA A 190 31.96 -25.82 -75.24
N LYS A 191 31.98 -26.58 -76.33
CA LYS A 191 33.09 -26.92 -77.21
C LYS A 191 33.76 -25.69 -77.83
N LYS A 192 35.08 -25.74 -78.01
CA LYS A 192 35.69 -25.68 -79.34
C LYS A 192 37.10 -26.27 -79.30
#